data_AF-A0AA35S023-F1
#
_entry.id   AF-A0AA35S023-F1
#
_cell.length_a   1.000
_cell.length_b   1.000
_cell.length_c   1.000
_cell.angle_alpha   90.00
_cell.angle_beta   90.00
_cell.angle_gamma   90.00
#
_symmetry.space_group_name_H-M   'P 1'
#
loop_
_entity.id
_entity.type
_entity.pdbx_description
1 polymer ?
#
loop_
_entity_poly.entity_id
_entity_poly.type
_entity_poly.pdbx_seq_one_letter_code
_entity_poly.pdbx_strand_id
1 'polypeptide(L)'
;MAALQEFYTEQEERQRRFEAGAIEGAGAGGVAIEEDWKLSQFWYDDKTAVTLAKEALDGGSRRIACISCPTLYAKLLQLKPADCEIFLLEYDTRFAVYGDSFVFYDYTSPLELPETMEEKSFDVVVADPPYLSEECLQKTAQTINFLAKEKNHFVYRQGDGGFS
;
A
#
# COMPACT_ATOMS: atom_id res chain seq x y z
N MET A 1 -10.22 32.64 -9.51
CA MET A 1 -9.49 31.36 -9.40
C MET A 1 -9.76 30.76 -8.01
N ALA A 2 -10.99 30.32 -7.75
CA ALA A 2 -11.40 29.82 -6.42
C ALA A 2 -11.67 28.31 -6.43
N ALA A 3 -12.32 27.81 -7.48
CA ALA A 3 -12.73 26.41 -7.58
C ALA A 3 -11.58 25.37 -7.50
N LEU A 4 -10.40 25.67 -8.06
CA LEU A 4 -9.26 24.75 -7.98
C LEU A 4 -8.66 24.69 -6.56
N GLN A 5 -8.64 25.83 -5.88
CA GLN A 5 -8.09 25.91 -4.52
C GLN A 5 -9.06 25.27 -3.51
N GLU A 6 -10.37 25.49 -3.69
CA GLU A 6 -11.41 24.80 -2.92
C GLU A 6 -11.35 23.27 -3.13
N PHE A 7 -11.14 22.79 -4.36
CA PHE A 7 -10.97 21.36 -4.65
C PHE A 7 -9.76 20.75 -3.93
N TYR A 8 -8.59 21.41 -3.95
CA TYR A 8 -7.42 20.93 -3.20
C TYR A 8 -7.65 20.96 -1.69
N THR A 9 -8.33 21.98 -1.18
CA THR A 9 -8.64 22.09 0.25
C THR A 9 -9.63 21.01 0.68
N GLU A 10 -10.65 20.71 -0.13
CA GLU A 10 -11.59 19.61 0.12
C GLU A 10 -10.90 18.25 0.04
N GLN A 11 -9.97 18.05 -0.88
CA GLN A 11 -9.13 16.84 -0.96
C GLN A 11 -8.27 16.70 0.30
N GLU A 12 -7.57 17.75 0.73
CA GLU A 12 -6.76 17.75 1.95
C GLU A 12 -7.62 17.56 3.21
N GLU A 13 -8.80 18.17 3.30
CA GLU A 13 -9.71 17.97 4.43
C GLU A 13 -10.30 16.56 4.45
N ARG A 14 -10.65 16.01 3.28
CA ARG A 14 -11.12 14.63 3.16
C ARG A 14 -10.01 13.66 3.55
N GLN A 15 -8.78 13.91 3.10
CA GLN A 15 -7.58 13.17 3.48
C GLN A 15 -7.33 13.27 5.00
N ARG A 16 -7.40 14.47 5.60
CA ARG A 16 -7.23 14.67 7.05
C ARG A 16 -8.34 14.03 7.89
N ARG A 17 -9.60 14.13 7.46
CA ARG A 17 -10.73 13.49 8.16
C ARG A 17 -10.65 11.97 8.08
N PHE A 18 -10.11 11.46 6.98
CA PHE A 18 -9.84 10.05 6.79
C PHE A 18 -8.67 9.58 7.67
N GLU A 19 -7.57 10.33 7.70
CA GLU A 19 -6.44 10.14 8.62
C GLU A 19 -6.88 10.20 10.10
N ALA A 20 -7.86 11.05 10.44
CA ALA A 20 -8.41 11.18 11.78
C ALA A 20 -9.50 10.14 12.14
N GLY A 21 -10.22 9.58 11.16
CA GLY A 21 -11.30 8.57 11.35
C GLY A 21 -10.80 7.12 11.37
N ALA A 22 -9.53 6.92 11.05
CA ALA A 22 -8.77 5.67 11.03
C ALA A 22 -8.62 4.91 12.38
N ILE A 23 -9.27 5.38 13.45
CA ILE A 23 -8.98 5.00 14.84
C ILE A 23 -9.77 3.76 15.31
N GLU A 24 -10.88 3.39 14.66
CA GLU A 24 -11.85 2.45 15.31
C GLU A 24 -12.15 1.12 14.59
N GLY A 25 -11.73 0.85 13.34
CA GLY A 25 -12.30 -0.29 12.58
C GLY A 25 -11.36 -1.19 11.77
N ALA A 26 -10.14 -0.76 11.49
CA ALA A 26 -9.05 -1.64 11.07
C ALA A 26 -7.95 -1.45 12.11
N GLY A 27 -7.15 -2.48 12.42
CA GLY A 27 -5.93 -2.29 13.22
C GLY A 27 -5.21 -1.02 12.75
N ALA A 28 -5.33 0.03 13.57
CA ALA A 28 -5.14 1.44 13.30
C ALA A 28 -4.75 1.84 11.86
N GLY A 29 -5.65 2.53 11.13
CA GLY A 29 -5.18 3.40 10.04
C GLY A 29 -6.02 3.72 8.81
N GLY A 30 -7.19 3.11 8.58
CA GLY A 30 -7.92 3.33 7.32
C GLY A 30 -9.40 2.99 7.42
N VAL A 31 -10.14 3.16 6.31
CA VAL A 31 -11.54 2.68 6.20
C VAL A 31 -11.61 1.27 6.75
N ALA A 32 -12.64 1.00 7.56
CA ALA A 32 -12.96 -0.33 8.06
C ALA A 32 -13.36 -1.24 6.88
N ILE A 33 -12.38 -1.67 6.11
CA ILE A 33 -12.50 -2.65 5.04
C ILE A 33 -12.19 -3.99 5.70
N GLU A 34 -13.21 -4.83 5.81
CA GLU A 34 -13.07 -6.18 6.36
C GLU A 34 -12.29 -7.08 5.41
N GLU A 35 -11.57 -8.04 5.99
CA GLU A 35 -10.82 -9.07 5.27
C GLU A 35 -11.75 -9.81 4.30
N ASP A 36 -11.39 -9.86 3.02
CA ASP A 36 -12.02 -10.76 2.07
C ASP A 36 -11.17 -12.02 1.89
N TRP A 37 -11.67 -13.11 2.47
CA TRP A 37 -11.02 -14.42 2.41
C TRP A 37 -10.93 -14.96 0.98
N LYS A 38 -11.80 -14.52 0.06
CA LYS A 38 -11.72 -14.90 -1.36
C LYS A 38 -10.54 -14.25 -2.06
N LEU A 39 -10.13 -13.08 -1.60
CA LEU A 39 -8.96 -12.36 -2.09
C LEU A 39 -7.68 -12.74 -1.34
N SER A 40 -7.77 -13.69 -0.40
CA SER A 40 -6.65 -14.09 0.47
C SER A 40 -6.06 -12.90 1.25
N GLN A 41 -6.91 -11.98 1.70
CA GLN A 41 -6.52 -10.83 2.51
C GLN A 41 -6.39 -11.23 3.99
N PHE A 42 -5.24 -10.93 4.58
CA PHE A 42 -4.95 -11.13 5.99
C PHE A 42 -4.35 -9.87 6.58
N TRP A 43 -4.91 -9.37 7.67
CA TRP A 43 -4.41 -8.14 8.29
C TRP A 43 -3.25 -8.41 9.25
N TYR A 44 -2.21 -7.58 9.14
CA TYR A 44 -1.09 -7.60 10.07
C TYR A 44 -1.54 -7.21 11.47
N ASP A 45 -0.90 -7.82 12.47
CA ASP A 45 -0.98 -7.27 13.82
C ASP A 45 -0.29 -5.89 13.88
N ASP A 46 -0.72 -5.08 14.84
CA ASP A 46 -0.26 -3.69 14.99
C ASP A 46 1.26 -3.58 15.10
N LYS A 47 1.90 -4.51 15.83
CA LYS A 47 3.35 -4.49 16.06
C LYS A 47 4.11 -4.78 14.77
N THR A 48 3.66 -5.76 14.00
CA THR A 48 4.25 -6.10 12.69
C THR A 48 4.11 -4.92 11.73
N ALA A 49 2.90 -4.35 11.63
CA ALA A 49 2.64 -3.24 10.73
C ALA A 49 3.47 -1.98 11.08
N VAL A 50 3.62 -1.67 12.37
CA VAL A 50 4.48 -0.57 12.84
C VAL A 50 5.97 -0.84 12.56
N THR A 51 6.43 -2.08 12.72
CA THR A 51 7.84 -2.44 12.47
C THR A 51 8.17 -2.28 10.99
N LEU A 52 7.35 -2.86 10.10
CA LEU A 52 7.51 -2.74 8.66
C LEU A 52 7.42 -1.29 8.18
N ALA A 53 6.49 -0.50 8.73
CA ALA A 53 6.36 0.91 8.37
C ALA A 53 7.62 1.70 8.74
N LYS A 54 8.21 1.44 9.92
CA LYS A 54 9.47 2.07 10.32
C LYS A 54 10.63 1.68 9.42
N GLU A 55 10.74 0.40 9.06
CA GLU A 55 11.78 -0.08 8.15
C GLU A 55 11.64 0.52 6.75
N ALA A 56 10.42 0.63 6.23
CA ALA A 56 10.17 1.22 4.91
C ALA A 56 10.46 2.74 4.87
N LEU A 57 10.22 3.43 5.98
CA LEU A 57 10.55 4.85 6.14
C LEU A 57 12.01 5.10 6.53
N ASP A 58 12.74 4.06 6.95
CA ASP A 58 14.13 4.18 7.36
C ASP A 58 15.01 4.63 6.19
N GLY A 59 16.08 5.35 6.48
CA GLY A 59 17.00 5.85 5.44
C GLY A 59 16.48 7.00 4.58
N GLY A 60 15.30 7.57 4.88
CA GLY A 60 14.79 8.76 4.20
C GLY A 60 14.09 8.49 2.88
N SER A 61 13.45 7.32 2.75
CA SER A 61 12.62 6.94 1.60
C SER A 61 11.54 7.98 1.31
N ARG A 62 11.50 8.49 0.08
CA ARG A 62 10.53 9.51 -0.34
C ARG A 62 9.38 8.92 -1.14
N ARG A 63 9.60 7.79 -1.81
CA ARG A 63 8.57 7.14 -2.62
C ARG A 63 8.47 5.67 -2.30
N ILE A 64 7.33 5.25 -1.74
CA ILE A 64 7.09 3.87 -1.28
C ILE A 64 5.90 3.27 -2.04
N ALA A 65 6.06 2.05 -2.55
CA ALA A 65 4.97 1.28 -3.14
C ALA A 65 4.60 0.10 -2.23
N CYS A 66 3.32 -0.02 -1.93
CA CYS A 66 2.71 -1.12 -1.21
C CYS A 66 1.91 -1.98 -2.20
N ILE A 67 2.39 -3.18 -2.53
CA ILE A 67 1.70 -4.14 -3.41
C ILE A 67 0.94 -5.13 -2.54
N SER A 68 -0.38 -5.16 -2.65
CA SER A 68 -1.26 -6.06 -1.91
C SER A 68 -1.07 -6.09 -0.39
N CYS A 69 -0.53 -5.01 0.19
CA CYS A 69 -0.32 -4.85 1.63
C CYS A 69 -1.05 -3.62 2.18
N PRO A 70 -2.40 -3.60 2.17
CA PRO A 70 -3.20 -2.45 2.61
C PRO A 70 -3.02 -2.13 4.10
N THR A 71 -2.73 -3.11 4.96
CA THR A 71 -2.47 -2.86 6.40
C THR A 71 -1.21 -2.04 6.61
N LEU A 72 -0.14 -2.32 5.85
CA LEU A 72 1.08 -1.52 5.90
C LEU A 72 0.85 -0.11 5.37
N TYR A 73 0.12 0.01 4.25
CA TYR A 73 -0.23 1.31 3.68
C TYR A 73 -0.95 2.21 4.69
N ALA A 74 -1.96 1.68 5.39
CA ALA A 74 -2.70 2.39 6.43
C ALA A 74 -1.79 2.86 7.58
N LYS A 75 -0.78 2.05 7.95
CA LYS A 75 0.21 2.43 8.95
C LYS A 75 1.23 3.45 8.46
N LEU A 76 1.66 3.33 7.21
CA LEU A 76 2.55 4.31 6.60
C LEU A 76 1.88 5.68 6.51
N LEU A 77 0.59 5.76 6.17
CA LEU A 77 -0.15 7.03 6.16
C LEU A 77 -0.11 7.76 7.51
N GLN A 78 -0.11 7.05 8.63
CA GLN A 78 -0.01 7.66 9.97
C GLN A 78 1.40 8.12 10.34
N LEU A 79 2.42 7.43 9.83
CA LEU A 79 3.81 7.63 10.26
C LEU A 79 4.65 8.42 9.26
N LYS A 80 4.15 8.61 8.02
CA LYS A 80 4.92 9.23 6.95
C LYS A 80 5.30 10.67 7.27
N PRO A 81 6.52 11.10 6.89
CA PRO A 81 6.84 12.51 6.85
C PRO A 81 6.10 13.20 5.70
N ALA A 82 6.00 14.54 5.77
CA ALA A 82 5.22 15.33 4.81
C ALA A 82 5.73 15.23 3.36
N ASP A 83 7.01 14.92 3.17
CA ASP A 83 7.69 14.79 1.89
C ASP A 83 7.74 13.35 1.34
N CYS A 84 7.00 12.42 1.96
CA CYS A 84 6.91 11.03 1.53
C CYS A 84 5.58 10.75 0.81
N GLU A 85 5.71 10.22 -0.40
CA GLU A 85 4.62 9.73 -1.24
C GLU A 85 4.52 8.20 -1.11
N ILE A 86 3.31 7.71 -0.84
CA ILE A 86 3.05 6.28 -0.70
C ILE A 86 1.91 5.89 -1.62
N PHE A 87 2.07 4.79 -2.33
CA PHE A 87 1.07 4.27 -3.26
C PHE A 87 0.65 2.86 -2.85
N LEU A 88 -0.65 2.58 -2.92
CA LEU A 88 -1.22 1.25 -2.72
C LEU A 88 -1.62 0.65 -4.06
N LEU A 89 -0.92 -0.40 -4.48
CA LEU A 89 -1.28 -1.23 -5.60
C LEU A 89 -2.13 -2.39 -5.07
N GLU A 90 -3.43 -2.39 -5.35
CA GLU A 90 -4.31 -3.43 -4.83
C GLU A 90 -5.47 -3.78 -5.78
N TYR A 91 -5.85 -5.06 -5.78
CA TYR A 91 -6.93 -5.58 -6.62
C TYR A 91 -8.31 -5.17 -6.08
N ASP A 92 -8.44 -5.09 -4.76
CA ASP A 92 -9.69 -4.75 -4.10
C ASP A 92 -10.04 -3.26 -4.26
N THR A 93 -11.00 -3.00 -5.16
CA THR A 93 -11.52 -1.66 -5.46
C THR A 93 -12.16 -0.94 -4.26
N ARG A 94 -12.45 -1.64 -3.14
CA ARG A 94 -12.89 -0.97 -1.90
C ARG A 94 -11.86 0.04 -1.39
N PHE A 95 -10.58 -0.18 -1.69
CA PHE A 95 -9.49 0.74 -1.35
C PHE A 95 -9.39 1.97 -2.28
N ALA A 96 -10.23 2.09 -3.31
CA ALA A 96 -10.30 3.29 -4.15
C ALA A 96 -10.69 4.56 -3.37
N VAL A 97 -11.15 4.41 -2.13
CA VAL A 97 -11.33 5.49 -1.15
C VAL A 97 -10.06 6.32 -0.89
N TYR A 98 -8.86 5.77 -1.15
CA TYR A 98 -7.59 6.49 -1.03
C TYR A 98 -7.26 7.39 -2.22
N GLY A 99 -8.14 7.48 -3.22
CA GLY A 99 -8.01 8.44 -4.32
C GLY A 99 -6.74 8.23 -5.15
N ASP A 100 -5.97 9.30 -5.36
CA ASP A 100 -4.80 9.31 -6.25
C ASP A 100 -3.64 8.42 -5.77
N SER A 101 -3.64 8.03 -4.49
CA SER A 101 -2.65 7.09 -3.93
C SER A 101 -3.04 5.62 -4.13
N PHE A 102 -4.26 5.33 -4.56
CA PHE A 102 -4.70 3.97 -4.91
C PHE A 102 -4.49 3.69 -6.40
N VAL A 103 -3.90 2.54 -6.69
CA VAL A 103 -3.69 2.01 -8.03
C VAL A 103 -4.35 0.64 -8.08
N PHE A 104 -5.34 0.49 -8.96
CA PHE A 104 -5.90 -0.83 -9.24
C PHE A 104 -4.79 -1.71 -9.83
N TYR A 105 -4.54 -2.85 -9.21
CA TYR A 105 -3.46 -3.75 -9.60
C TYR A 105 -3.97 -5.19 -9.68
N ASP A 106 -3.74 -5.81 -10.83
CA ASP A 106 -3.98 -7.22 -11.07
C ASP A 106 -2.63 -7.90 -11.37
N TYR A 107 -2.22 -8.83 -10.50
CA TYR A 107 -0.94 -9.53 -10.67
C TYR A 107 -0.91 -10.39 -11.95
N THR A 108 -2.04 -10.74 -12.55
CA THR A 108 -2.06 -11.47 -13.84
C THR A 108 -1.50 -10.61 -14.99
N SER A 109 -1.65 -9.28 -14.86
CA SER A 109 -1.16 -8.24 -15.78
C SER A 109 -0.19 -7.28 -15.06
N PRO A 110 1.00 -7.74 -14.63
CA PRO A 110 1.86 -7.04 -13.66
C PRO A 110 2.45 -5.70 -14.15
N LEU A 111 2.45 -5.47 -15.46
CA LEU A 111 3.00 -4.25 -16.09
C LEU A 111 1.89 -3.32 -16.62
N GLU A 112 0.62 -3.64 -16.39
CA GLU A 112 -0.50 -2.77 -16.71
C GLU A 112 -0.69 -1.72 -15.60
N LEU A 113 0.33 -0.86 -15.47
CA LEU A 113 0.40 0.18 -14.46
C LEU A 113 0.12 1.55 -15.09
N PRO A 114 -0.47 2.50 -14.34
CA PRO A 114 -0.69 3.85 -14.83
C PRO A 114 0.64 4.59 -15.06
N GLU A 115 0.61 5.62 -15.90
CA GLU A 115 1.81 6.43 -16.24
C GLU A 115 2.46 7.10 -15.01
N THR A 116 1.73 7.26 -13.91
CA THR A 116 2.27 7.78 -12.64
C THR A 116 3.31 6.84 -12.00
N MET A 117 3.29 5.55 -12.35
CA MET A 117 4.20 4.52 -11.87
C MET A 117 5.40 4.37 -12.80
N GLU A 118 6.25 5.38 -12.85
CA GLU A 118 7.46 5.38 -13.68
C GLU A 118 8.39 4.22 -13.32
N GLU A 119 9.07 3.66 -14.33
CA GLU A 119 10.10 2.64 -14.16
C GLU A 119 11.22 3.13 -13.22
N LYS A 120 11.64 2.27 -12.29
CA LYS A 120 12.74 2.56 -11.35
C LYS A 120 12.55 3.90 -10.63
N SER A 121 11.35 4.16 -10.12
CA SER A 121 11.01 5.44 -9.47
C SER A 121 10.77 5.34 -7.96
N PHE A 122 10.64 4.13 -7.42
CA PHE A 122 10.38 3.87 -6.01
C PHE A 122 11.65 3.55 -5.23
N ASP A 123 11.79 4.15 -4.05
CA ASP A 123 12.94 3.92 -3.17
C ASP A 123 12.76 2.61 -2.40
N VAL A 124 11.53 2.30 -1.98
CA VAL A 124 11.15 1.06 -1.31
C VAL A 124 9.88 0.48 -1.94
N VAL A 125 9.90 -0.82 -2.21
CA VAL A 125 8.71 -1.56 -2.62
C VAL A 125 8.46 -2.68 -1.62
N VAL A 126 7.28 -2.70 -1.01
CA VAL A 126 6.84 -3.78 -0.13
C VAL A 126 5.71 -4.53 -0.79
N ALA A 127 5.79 -5.85 -0.84
CA ALA A 127 4.79 -6.70 -1.47
C ALA A 127 4.32 -7.81 -0.53
N ASP A 128 3.01 -8.02 -0.48
CA ASP A 128 2.37 -9.18 0.15
C ASP A 128 1.42 -9.85 -0.84
N PRO A 129 1.95 -10.70 -1.75
CA PRO A 129 1.13 -11.28 -2.80
C PRO A 129 0.06 -12.23 -2.23
N PRO A 130 -1.16 -12.23 -2.81
CA PRO A 130 -2.30 -13.00 -2.29
C PRO A 130 -2.04 -14.50 -2.32
N TYR A 131 -1.19 -15.00 -3.22
CA TYR A 131 -0.86 -16.41 -3.33
C TYR A 131 0.66 -16.67 -3.35
N LEU A 132 1.08 -17.77 -2.71
CA LEU A 132 2.46 -18.28 -2.76
C LEU A 132 2.74 -19.18 -3.98
N SER A 133 1.81 -19.25 -4.93
CA SER A 133 2.03 -19.96 -6.19
C SER A 133 3.21 -19.32 -6.94
N GLU A 134 4.00 -20.15 -7.61
CA GLU A 134 5.15 -19.70 -8.40
C GLU A 134 4.77 -18.58 -9.39
N GLU A 135 3.64 -18.70 -10.08
CA GLU A 135 3.16 -17.69 -11.01
C GLU A 135 2.92 -16.33 -10.33
N CYS A 136 2.15 -16.30 -9.24
CA CYS A 136 1.88 -15.08 -8.48
C CYS A 136 3.17 -14.41 -7.98
N LEU A 137 4.13 -15.20 -7.46
CA LEU A 137 5.41 -14.69 -7.01
C LEU A 137 6.26 -14.15 -8.16
N GLN A 138 6.33 -14.86 -9.29
CA GLN A 138 7.06 -14.41 -10.48
C GLN A 138 6.49 -13.11 -11.04
N LYS A 139 5.16 -13.01 -11.14
CA LYS A 139 4.47 -11.82 -11.64
C LYS A 139 4.63 -10.63 -10.71
N THR A 140 4.48 -10.84 -9.40
CA THR A 140 4.72 -9.80 -8.40
C THR A 140 6.18 -9.34 -8.43
N ALA A 141 7.14 -10.26 -8.60
CA ALA A 141 8.56 -9.92 -8.74
C ALA A 141 8.83 -9.10 -10.02
N GLN A 142 8.10 -9.32 -11.11
CA GLN A 142 8.18 -8.48 -12.30
C GLN A 142 7.78 -7.04 -11.99
N THR A 143 6.66 -6.84 -11.28
CA THR A 143 6.18 -5.52 -10.82
C THR A 143 7.20 -4.86 -9.90
N ILE A 144 7.73 -5.59 -8.90
CA ILE A 144 8.74 -5.07 -7.98
C ILE A 144 9.98 -4.62 -8.75
N ASN A 145 10.46 -5.44 -9.69
CA ASN A 145 11.64 -5.10 -10.48
C ASN A 145 11.38 -3.89 -11.40
N PHE A 146 10.16 -3.72 -11.91
CA PHE A 146 9.81 -2.53 -12.69
C PHE A 146 9.83 -1.25 -11.83
N LEU A 147 9.30 -1.31 -10.61
CA LEU A 147 9.12 -0.12 -9.75
C LEU A 147 10.37 0.28 -8.96
N ALA A 148 11.12 -0.68 -8.41
CA ALA A 148 12.18 -0.43 -7.44
C ALA A 148 13.48 0.09 -8.07
N LYS A 149 13.97 1.28 -7.64
CA LYS A 149 15.25 1.89 -8.05
C LYS A 149 16.46 0.99 -7.82
N GLU A 150 16.56 0.43 -6.61
CA GLU A 150 17.66 -0.44 -6.17
C GLU A 150 17.14 -1.69 -5.44
N LYS A 151 18.02 -2.48 -4.81
CA LYS A 151 17.68 -3.74 -4.11
C LYS A 151 16.92 -3.55 -2.78
N ASN A 152 16.20 -2.45 -2.60
CA ASN A 152 15.41 -2.18 -1.41
C ASN A 152 13.95 -2.59 -1.65
N HIS A 153 13.70 -3.89 -1.69
CA HIS A 153 12.35 -4.44 -1.73
C HIS A 153 12.17 -5.52 -0.69
N PHE A 154 10.99 -5.53 -0.08
CA PHE A 154 10.61 -6.51 0.92
C PHE A 154 9.41 -7.30 0.40
N VAL A 155 9.52 -8.62 0.37
CA VAL A 155 8.37 -9.50 0.15
C VAL A 155 8.05 -10.12 1.50
N TYR A 156 6.90 -9.77 2.05
CA TYR A 156 6.43 -10.26 3.34
C TYR A 156 5.11 -10.98 3.12
N ARG A 157 4.93 -12.14 3.77
CA ARG A 157 3.61 -12.75 3.93
C ARG A 157 3.50 -13.24 5.35
N GLN A 158 2.42 -12.86 6.04
CA GLN A 158 2.12 -13.44 7.34
C GLN A 158 1.72 -14.91 7.12
N GLY A 159 2.51 -15.83 7.68
CA GLY A 159 2.14 -17.25 7.67
C GLY A 159 0.88 -17.44 8.51
N ASP A 160 -0.13 -18.09 7.95
CA ASP A 160 -1.25 -18.63 8.72
C ASP A 160 -0.70 -19.46 9.88
N GLY A 161 -0.84 -18.95 11.10
CA GLY A 161 -0.69 -19.73 12.32
C GLY A 161 -1.82 -20.75 12.39
N GLY A 162 -1.67 -21.87 11.67
CA GLY A 162 -2.71 -22.87 11.53
C GLY A 162 -2.17 -24.23 11.12
N PHE A 163 -1.43 -24.90 12.01
CA PHE A 163 -1.50 -26.36 12.10
C PHE A 163 -1.80 -26.71 13.56
N SER A 164 -3.05 -27.12 13.78
CA SER A 164 -3.43 -27.97 14.92
C SER A 164 -2.81 -29.36 14.77
#